data_AF-R7P4F2-F1
#
_entry.id   AF-R7P4F2-F1
#
_cell.length_a   1.000
_cell.length_b   1.000
_cell.length_c   1.000
_cell.angle_alpha   90.00
_cell.angle_beta   90.00
_cell.angle_gamma   90.00
#
_symmetry.space_group_name_H-M   'P 1'
#
loop_
_entity.id
_entity.type
_entity.pdbx_description
1 polymer ?
#
loop_
_entity_poly.entity_id
_entity_poly.type
_entity_poly.pdbx_seq_one_letter_code
_entity_poly.pdbx_strand_id
1 'polypeptide(L)'
;MKEIIEQINKNKVKCKHCKDIIESLSVNDYKICSCGKIEISGGHDYLKRIGNKDDYEESSNIRRLVKITTDGFEVIENALSRKDIDYENIHCPFCNGSNISLEKGNGELIIGNDIIALICHKCRKIYRFSDVKYKI
;
A
#
# COMPACT_ATOMS: atom_id res chain seq x y z
N MET A 1 -19.41 -5.13 2.94
CA MET A 1 -18.73 -5.28 4.23
C MET A 1 -17.41 -4.53 4.16
N LYS A 2 -16.99 -3.83 5.22
CA LYS A 2 -15.68 -3.17 5.29
C LYS A 2 -14.79 -4.00 6.20
N GLU A 3 -13.71 -4.54 5.65
CA GLU A 3 -12.74 -5.32 6.41
C GLU A 3 -11.44 -4.51 6.51
N ILE A 4 -10.88 -4.40 7.72
CA ILE A 4 -9.57 -3.77 7.91
C ILE A 4 -8.51 -4.84 7.63
N ILE A 5 -7.60 -4.56 6.71
CA ILE A 5 -6.47 -5.42 6.38
C ILE A 5 -5.17 -4.67 6.66
N GLU A 6 -4.13 -5.40 7.02
CA GLU A 6 -2.79 -4.87 7.23
C GLU A 6 -1.85 -5.45 6.18
N GLN A 7 -1.05 -4.58 5.56
CA GLN A 7 -0.08 -4.95 4.54
C GLN A 7 1.29 -4.44 4.95
N ILE A 8 2.30 -5.31 4.94
CA ILE A 8 3.68 -4.91 5.17
C ILE A 8 4.20 -4.28 3.88
N ASN A 9 4.51 -2.99 3.92
CA ASN A 9 5.03 -2.25 2.78
C ASN A 9 6.57 -2.11 2.82
N LYS A 10 7.18 -2.26 4.00
CA LYS A 10 8.63 -2.36 4.17
C LYS A 10 8.91 -3.32 5.32
N ASN A 11 9.80 -4.28 5.11
CA ASN A 11 10.28 -5.19 6.14
C ASN A 11 11.77 -4.93 6.37
N LYS A 12 12.07 -4.02 7.31
CA LYS A 12 13.36 -3.36 7.38
C LYS A 12 13.79 -3.10 8.82
N VAL A 13 15.06 -3.34 9.11
CA VAL A 13 15.66 -3.01 10.41
C VAL A 13 17.04 -2.39 10.23
N LYS A 14 17.51 -1.69 11.27
CA LYS A 14 18.89 -1.20 11.36
C LYS A 14 19.60 -1.85 12.54
N CYS A 15 20.73 -2.50 12.31
CA CYS A 15 21.52 -3.10 13.38
C CYS A 15 22.19 -2.01 14.23
N LYS A 16 22.08 -2.09 15.56
CA LYS A 16 22.72 -1.13 16.46
C LYS A 16 24.24 -1.32 16.58
N HIS A 17 24.75 -2.50 16.25
CA HIS A 17 26.17 -2.84 16.35
C HIS A 17 26.97 -2.39 15.12
N CYS A 18 26.67 -2.95 13.95
CA CYS A 18 27.38 -2.64 12.70
C CYS A 18 26.75 -1.52 11.87
N LYS A 19 25.58 -1.01 12.27
CA LYS A 19 24.83 0.06 11.59
C LYS A 19 24.26 -0.31 10.21
N ASP A 20 24.41 -1.56 9.78
CA ASP A 20 23.75 -2.09 8.59
C ASP A 20 22.24 -1.85 8.62
N ILE A 21 21.72 -1.49 7.46
CA ILE A 21 20.30 -1.39 7.19
C ILE A 21 19.96 -2.54 6.23
N ILE A 22 19.16 -3.49 6.70
CA ILE A 22 18.75 -4.67 5.94
C ILE A 22 17.25 -4.65 5.71
N GLU A 23 16.83 -5.10 4.53
CA GLU A 23 15.42 -5.13 4.09
C GLU A 23 15.14 -6.44 3.33
N SER A 24 14.10 -7.16 3.75
CA SER A 24 13.65 -8.40 3.11
C SER A 24 12.51 -8.08 2.14
N LEU A 25 12.66 -8.48 0.88
CA LEU A 25 11.71 -8.13 -0.19
C LEU A 25 10.75 -9.27 -0.56
N SER A 26 11.04 -10.51 -0.18
CA SER A 26 10.17 -11.67 -0.42
C SER A 26 10.24 -12.68 0.72
N VAL A 27 9.30 -13.63 0.77
CA VAL A 27 9.25 -14.67 1.81
C VAL A 27 10.58 -15.42 1.95
N ASN A 28 11.23 -15.70 0.82
CA ASN A 28 12.49 -16.45 0.75
C ASN A 28 13.73 -15.53 0.71
N ASP A 29 13.57 -14.22 0.94
CA ASP A 29 14.68 -13.26 0.99
C ASP A 29 15.19 -13.10 2.42
N TYR A 30 16.23 -13.87 2.76
CA TYR A 30 16.90 -13.81 4.06
C TYR A 30 18.00 -12.76 4.01
N LYS A 31 17.95 -11.78 4.92
CA LYS A 31 19.00 -10.78 5.08
C LYS A 31 19.64 -10.91 6.44
N ILE A 32 20.96 -10.90 6.48
CA ILE A 32 21.76 -10.89 7.71
C ILE A 32 22.61 -9.62 7.71
N CYS A 33 22.73 -8.94 8.84
CA CYS A 33 23.67 -7.83 8.95
C CYS A 33 25.13 -8.33 8.95
N SER A 34 26.07 -7.45 8.62
CA SER A 34 27.50 -7.75 8.47
C SER A 34 28.16 -8.31 9.75
N CYS A 35 27.65 -7.98 10.94
CA CYS A 35 28.14 -8.57 12.20
C CYS A 35 27.45 -9.90 12.58
N GLY A 36 26.51 -10.39 11.77
CA GLY A 36 25.83 -11.67 11.98
C GLY A 36 24.81 -11.72 13.12
N LYS A 37 24.62 -10.62 13.87
CA LYS A 37 23.77 -10.60 15.06
C LYS A 37 22.27 -10.59 14.76
N ILE A 38 21.89 -10.02 13.62
CA ILE A 38 20.49 -9.82 13.23
C ILE A 38 20.26 -10.44 11.85
N GLU A 39 19.24 -11.27 11.77
CA GLU A 39 18.69 -11.78 10.51
C GLU A 39 17.19 -11.43 10.42
N ILE A 40 16.73 -11.07 9.22
CA ILE A 40 15.32 -10.83 8.91
C ILE A 40 14.88 -11.65 7.69
N SER A 41 13.60 -12.03 7.66
CA SER A 41 12.97 -12.66 6.50
C SER A 41 11.46 -12.40 6.48
N GLY A 42 10.77 -12.93 5.46
CA GLY A 42 9.30 -12.91 5.34
C GLY A 42 8.74 -11.86 4.38
N GLY A 43 9.60 -11.05 3.75
CA GLY A 43 9.18 -10.10 2.72
C GLY A 43 8.05 -9.19 3.16
N HIS A 44 7.01 -9.09 2.33
CA HIS A 44 5.80 -8.30 2.58
C HIS A 44 4.64 -9.11 3.18
N ASP A 45 4.88 -10.39 3.53
CA ASP A 45 3.87 -11.31 4.03
C ASP A 45 3.87 -11.37 5.57
N TYR A 46 5.06 -11.44 6.17
CA TYR A 46 5.21 -11.43 7.63
C TYR A 46 6.57 -10.88 8.06
N LEU A 47 6.66 -10.39 9.30
CA LEU A 47 7.92 -9.92 9.89
C LEU A 47 8.57 -11.04 10.71
N LYS A 48 9.69 -11.59 10.23
CA LYS A 48 10.54 -12.48 11.03
C LYS A 48 11.82 -11.75 11.46
N ARG A 49 12.19 -11.90 12.73
CA ARG A 49 13.41 -11.33 13.34
C ARG A 49 14.14 -12.44 14.08
N ILE A 50 15.42 -12.63 13.79
CA ILE A 50 16.31 -13.54 14.50
C ILE A 50 17.46 -12.71 15.07
N GLY A 51 17.72 -12.84 16.37
CA GLY A 51 18.67 -12.01 17.12
C GLY A 51 18.03 -11.39 18.38
N ASN A 52 18.80 -10.59 19.11
CA ASN A 52 18.28 -9.88 20.28
C ASN A 52 17.48 -8.64 19.83
N LYS A 53 16.29 -8.42 20.41
CA LYS A 53 15.43 -7.25 20.14
C LYS A 53 16.12 -5.92 20.47
N ASP A 54 17.04 -5.92 21.43
CA ASP A 54 17.80 -4.73 21.80
C ASP A 54 18.90 -4.38 20.80
N ASP A 55 19.27 -5.31 19.91
CA ASP A 55 20.38 -5.17 18.97
C ASP A 55 19.99 -4.51 17.64
N TYR A 56 18.70 -4.17 17.44
CA TYR A 56 18.23 -3.48 16.24
C TYR A 56 17.20 -2.37 16.53
N GLU A 57 17.11 -1.43 15.60
CA GLU A 57 16.05 -0.42 15.48
C GLU A 57 15.05 -0.91 14.43
N GLU A 58 13.77 -1.01 14.79
CA GLU A 58 12.72 -1.39 13.85
C GLU A 58 12.44 -0.23 12.89
N SER A 59 12.35 -0.54 11.59
CA SER A 59 12.13 0.45 10.52
C SER A 59 11.14 -0.06 9.47
N SER A 60 10.37 -1.10 9.81
CA SER A 60 9.29 -1.63 8.97
C SER A 60 8.11 -0.68 8.91
N ASN A 61 7.36 -0.75 7.81
CA ASN A 61 6.17 0.04 7.59
C ASN A 61 4.99 -0.89 7.29
N ILE A 62 3.97 -0.83 8.14
CA ILE A 62 2.70 -1.54 7.95
C ILE A 62 1.65 -0.51 7.53
N ARG A 63 0.96 -0.78 6.43
CA ARG A 63 -0.16 0.01 5.93
C ARG A 63 -1.45 -0.66 6.39
N ARG A 64 -2.35 0.13 6.97
CA ARG A 64 -3.71 -0.28 7.29
C ARG A 64 -4.63 0.13 6.15
N LEU A 65 -5.24 -0.84 5.49
CA LEU A 65 -6.14 -0.62 4.35
C LEU A 65 -7.54 -1.10 4.71
N VAL A 66 -8.53 -0.62 3.97
CA VAL A 66 -9.91 -1.10 4.07
C VAL A 66 -10.25 -1.83 2.79
N LYS A 67 -10.54 -3.13 2.89
CA LYS A 67 -11.08 -3.92 1.80
C LYS A 67 -12.58 -3.66 1.71
N ILE A 68 -13.04 -3.34 0.51
CA ILE A 68 -14.43 -3.03 0.22
C ILE A 68 -14.92 -3.99 -0.86
N THR A 69 -16.07 -4.61 -0.62
CA THR A 69 -16.77 -5.39 -1.65
C THR A 69 -17.43 -4.45 -2.66
N THR A 70 -17.09 -4.58 -3.93
CA THR A 70 -17.64 -3.77 -5.03
C THR A 70 -18.46 -4.63 -6.00
N ASP A 71 -18.98 -5.77 -5.55
CA ASP A 71 -19.79 -6.66 -6.38
C ASP A 71 -21.00 -5.93 -6.99
N GLY A 72 -21.12 -6.04 -8.31
CA GLY A 72 -22.15 -5.36 -9.09
C GLY A 72 -21.96 -3.84 -9.20
N PHE A 73 -20.79 -3.29 -8.87
CA PHE A 73 -20.45 -1.91 -9.25
C PHE A 73 -20.05 -1.88 -10.73
N GLU A 74 -20.50 -0.87 -11.45
CA GLU A 74 -20.11 -0.65 -12.84
C GLU A 74 -18.73 0.04 -12.88
N VAL A 75 -17.81 -0.48 -13.70
CA VAL A 75 -16.47 0.09 -13.89
C VAL A 75 -16.49 1.02 -15.10
N ILE A 76 -16.09 2.28 -14.88
CA ILE A 76 -15.94 3.29 -15.92
C ILE A 76 -14.45 3.58 -16.10
N GLU A 77 -13.89 3.09 -17.20
CA GLU A 77 -12.49 3.30 -17.57
C GLU A 77 -12.24 4.75 -18.00
N ASN A 78 -11.05 5.28 -17.71
CA ASN A 78 -10.61 6.62 -18.13
C ASN A 78 -11.61 7.74 -17.83
N ALA A 79 -12.35 7.61 -16.73
CA ALA A 79 -13.50 8.47 -16.43
C ALA A 79 -13.10 9.85 -15.90
N LEU A 80 -11.95 9.92 -15.21
CA LEU A 80 -11.50 11.09 -14.45
C LEU A 80 -9.98 11.23 -14.56
N SER A 81 -9.43 12.43 -14.42
CA SER A 81 -8.04 12.64 -14.00
C SER A 81 -8.00 12.80 -12.48
N ARG A 82 -6.87 12.47 -11.85
CA ARG A 82 -6.65 12.78 -10.42
C ARG A 82 -6.76 14.27 -10.10
N LYS A 83 -6.59 15.15 -11.08
CA LYS A 83 -6.74 16.61 -10.94
C LYS A 83 -8.20 17.05 -10.79
N ASP A 84 -9.15 16.20 -11.19
CA ASP A 84 -10.58 16.47 -11.08
C ASP A 84 -11.10 16.21 -9.65
N ILE A 85 -10.25 15.71 -8.76
CA ILE A 85 -10.60 15.35 -7.38
C ILE A 85 -10.09 16.41 -6.41
N ASP A 86 -11.02 17.02 -5.68
CA ASP A 86 -10.72 17.75 -4.45
C ASP A 86 -10.55 16.73 -3.31
N TYR A 87 -9.31 16.51 -2.86
CA TYR A 87 -8.99 15.55 -1.80
C TYR A 87 -9.39 16.03 -0.40
N GLU A 88 -9.66 17.32 -0.20
CA GLU A 88 -10.12 17.87 1.08
C GLU A 88 -11.63 17.71 1.23
N ASN A 89 -12.37 17.78 0.13
CA ASN A 89 -13.83 17.70 0.12
C ASN A 89 -14.38 16.75 -0.98
N ILE A 90 -13.97 15.48 -0.92
CA ILE A 90 -14.23 14.51 -1.98
C ILE A 90 -15.73 14.20 -2.13
N HIS A 91 -16.25 14.50 -3.32
CA HIS A 91 -17.59 14.12 -3.77
C HIS A 91 -17.53 13.40 -5.11
N CYS A 92 -18.54 12.57 -5.42
CA CYS A 92 -18.67 12.00 -6.74
C CYS A 92 -18.97 13.10 -7.76
N PRO A 93 -18.14 13.30 -8.80
CA PRO A 93 -18.38 14.34 -9.80
C PRO A 93 -19.63 14.11 -10.65
N PHE A 94 -20.20 12.90 -10.63
CA PHE A 94 -21.36 12.52 -11.45
C PHE A 94 -22.69 12.52 -10.70
N CYS A 95 -22.70 12.23 -9.40
CA CYS A 95 -23.94 12.13 -8.60
C CYS A 95 -23.93 12.94 -7.30
N ASN A 96 -22.85 13.69 -7.07
CA ASN A 96 -22.59 14.51 -5.90
C ASN A 96 -22.70 13.75 -4.56
N GLY A 97 -22.52 12.43 -4.57
CA GLY A 97 -22.50 11.61 -3.35
C GLY A 97 -21.20 11.78 -2.58
N SER A 98 -21.27 11.88 -1.25
CA SER A 98 -20.12 12.01 -0.35
C SER A 98 -19.58 10.68 0.18
N ASN A 99 -20.33 9.58 0.03
CA ASN A 99 -19.86 8.24 0.40
C ASN A 99 -18.91 7.70 -0.68
N ILE A 100 -17.65 8.14 -0.59
CA ILE A 100 -16.59 7.86 -1.55
C ILE A 100 -15.51 6.99 -0.92
N SER A 101 -14.86 6.16 -1.74
CA SER A 101 -13.60 5.50 -1.39
C SER A 101 -12.62 5.68 -2.53
N LEU A 102 -11.33 5.74 -2.20
CA LEU A 102 -10.26 5.82 -3.19
C LEU A 102 -9.57 4.47 -3.27
N GLU A 103 -9.48 3.91 -4.46
CA GLU A 103 -8.83 2.63 -4.69
C GLU A 103 -7.33 2.83 -4.85
N LYS A 104 -6.52 2.08 -4.09
CA LYS A 104 -5.07 2.03 -4.26
C LYS A 104 -4.71 0.83 -5.14
N GLY A 105 -3.93 1.08 -6.19
CA GLY A 105 -3.33 0.03 -7.02
C GLY A 105 -2.04 -0.52 -6.41
N ASN A 106 -1.36 -1.37 -7.17
CA ASN A 106 -0.07 -1.92 -6.76
C ASN A 106 1.04 -0.84 -6.88
N GLY A 107 1.50 -0.32 -5.74
CA GLY A 107 2.55 0.71 -5.66
C GLY A 107 3.90 0.29 -6.24
N GLU A 108 4.19 -1.01 -6.39
CA GLU A 108 5.40 -1.48 -7.07
C GLU A 108 5.33 -1.25 -8.58
N LEU A 109 4.13 -1.29 -9.16
CA LEU A 109 3.86 -1.15 -10.59
C LEU A 109 3.51 0.29 -11.01
N ILE A 110 3.26 1.19 -10.05
CA ILE A 110 2.79 2.55 -10.33
C ILE A 110 3.90 3.57 -10.05
N ILE A 111 4.00 4.59 -10.92
CA ILE A 111 4.90 5.73 -10.76
C ILE A 111 4.16 6.86 -10.03
N GLY A 112 4.67 7.23 -8.85
CA GLY A 112 4.12 8.34 -8.05
C GLY A 112 2.94 7.91 -7.19
N ASN A 113 1.83 8.67 -7.24
CA ASN A 113 0.64 8.39 -6.46
C ASN A 113 -0.02 7.08 -6.95
N ASP A 114 -0.19 6.12 -6.03
CA ASP A 114 -0.73 4.78 -6.27
C ASP A 114 -2.27 4.72 -6.23
N ILE A 115 -2.98 5.84 -6.09
CA ILE A 115 -4.44 5.88 -6.20
C ILE A 115 -4.84 5.74 -7.68
N ILE A 116 -5.73 4.79 -7.98
CA ILE A 116 -6.10 4.39 -9.36
C ILE A 116 -7.56 4.65 -9.72
N ALA A 117 -8.47 4.78 -8.74
CA ALA A 117 -9.88 5.03 -9.01
C ALA A 117 -10.60 5.74 -7.86
N LEU A 118 -11.69 6.41 -8.21
CA LEU A 118 -12.71 6.89 -7.29
C LEU A 118 -13.89 5.92 -7.29
N ILE A 119 -14.21 5.35 -6.13
CA ILE A 119 -15.35 4.47 -5.92
C ILE A 119 -16.48 5.29 -5.29
N CYS A 120 -17.61 5.41 -5.98
CA CYS A 120 -18.80 6.03 -5.41
C CYS A 120 -19.81 4.97 -4.99
N HIS A 121 -20.13 4.95 -3.70
CA HIS A 121 -21.09 4.00 -3.13
C HIS A 121 -22.56 4.40 -3.37
N LYS A 122 -22.82 5.64 -3.75
CA LYS A 122 -24.18 6.14 -4.07
C LYS A 122 -24.64 5.70 -5.46
N CYS A 123 -23.84 5.95 -6.49
CA CYS A 123 -24.14 5.51 -7.85
C CYS A 123 -23.59 4.13 -8.19
N ARG A 124 -22.91 3.46 -7.24
CA ARG A 124 -22.30 2.12 -7.38
C ARG A 124 -21.39 2.02 -8.60
N LYS A 125 -20.47 2.97 -8.73
CA LYS A 125 -19.52 3.07 -9.84
C LYS A 125 -18.09 3.17 -9.37
N ILE A 126 -17.18 2.55 -10.13
CA ILE A 126 -15.73 2.68 -9.99
C ILE A 126 -15.23 3.49 -11.17
N TYR A 127 -14.78 4.71 -10.91
CA TYR A 127 -14.28 5.64 -11.92
C TYR A 127 -12.75 5.57 -11.95
N ARG A 128 -12.19 4.88 -12.94
CA ARG A 128 -10.73 4.75 -13.06
C ARG A 128 -10.10 6.05 -13.56
N PHE A 129 -8.94 6.36 -13.00
CA PHE A 129 -8.18 7.53 -13.41
C PHE A 129 -7.45 7.30 -14.73
N SER A 130 -7.52 8.26 -15.65
CA SER A 130 -6.87 8.21 -16.97
C SER A 130 -5.37 8.53 -16.92
N ASP A 131 -4.90 9.15 -15.83
CA ASP A 131 -3.54 9.66 -15.66
C ASP A 131 -2.68 8.80 -14.71
N VAL A 132 -3.06 7.53 -14.52
CA VAL A 132 -2.23 6.54 -13.82
C VAL A 132 -1.03 6.17 -14.70
N LYS A 133 0.19 6.29 -14.17
CA LYS A 133 1.42 5.92 -14.85
C LYS A 133 1.94 4.61 -14.32
N TYR A 134 2.09 3.62 -15.19
CA TYR A 134 2.63 2.31 -14.84
C TYR A 134 4.12 2.23 -15.20
N LYS A 135 4.89 1.49 -14.41
CA LYS A 135 6.24 1.06 -14.78
C LYS A 135 6.06 0.01 -15.88
N ILE A 136 6.58 0.31 -17.07
CA ILE A 136 6.66 -0.62 -18.21
C ILE A 136 7.91 -1.47 -18.04
#